data_AF-A0A512B6M9-F1
#
_entry.id   AF-A0A512B6M9-F1
#
_cell.length_a   1.000
_cell.length_b   1.000
_cell.length_c   1.000
_cell.angle_alpha   90.00
_cell.angle_beta   90.00
_cell.angle_gamma   90.00
#
_symmetry.space_group_name_H-M   'P 1'
#
loop_
_entity.id
_entity.type
_entity.pdbx_description
1 polymer ?
#
loop_
_entity_poly.entity_id
_entity_poly.type
_entity_poly.pdbx_seq_one_letter_code
_entity_poly.pdbx_strand_id
1 'polypeptide(L)'
;MNKLTMLVHGGAGPDSEFIKKNAEAYKQGLREAVNTGYSVLEAGGSAVDAVEAAVNYLEDNALFNAGRGSALNEKAQVEMDASIMDGKTMKSGGVAIVRNVKNPVTLARAIMDKTKHIYIGDMGALELAGKFGLRVMPEAYFITDHAYEQYIEATKEEANSIQQAGEYQVRKKEHGTVGAVAVDKDGNVAAATSTGGLENKVPGRIGDSSITVETTVKAVYGVKEVKNNIVIAPVVIGTDEQLKQGVDSLLKDYPAIEAITKDSIVYLQGKLADDQVMKLKDAINTLKPKMVDARLTSR
;
A
#
# COMPACT_ATOMS: atom_id res chain seq x y z
N MET A 1 20.62 -17.92 -8.34
CA MET A 1 19.17 -17.81 -8.07
C MET A 1 18.99 -16.69 -7.07
N ASN A 2 18.05 -15.77 -7.33
CA ASN A 2 17.74 -14.73 -6.36
C ASN A 2 17.01 -15.34 -5.15
N LYS A 3 17.15 -14.70 -3.98
CA LYS A 3 16.51 -15.16 -2.75
C LYS A 3 15.01 -14.93 -2.83
N LEU A 4 14.23 -16.01 -2.87
CA LEU A 4 12.77 -15.94 -2.78
C LEU A 4 12.36 -15.19 -1.51
N THR A 5 11.49 -14.20 -1.66
CA THR A 5 11.05 -13.33 -0.56
C THR A 5 9.54 -13.14 -0.64
N MET A 6 8.86 -13.25 0.49
CA MET A 6 7.43 -13.01 0.63
C MET A 6 7.18 -12.26 1.93
N LEU A 7 6.42 -11.17 1.86
CA LEU A 7 5.98 -10.39 3.01
C LEU A 7 4.49 -10.09 2.87
N VAL A 8 3.75 -10.10 3.98
CA VAL A 8 2.34 -9.74 4.02
C VAL A 8 2.06 -8.84 5.22
N HIS A 9 0.97 -8.08 5.16
CA HIS A 9 0.40 -7.40 6.32
C HIS A 9 -1.12 -7.59 6.37
N GLY A 10 -1.68 -7.52 7.58
CA GLY A 10 -3.13 -7.62 7.85
C GLY A 10 -3.77 -6.30 8.28
N GLY A 11 -3.03 -5.20 8.14
CA GLY A 11 -3.46 -3.86 8.51
C GLY A 11 -2.84 -3.36 9.80
N ALA A 12 -2.97 -2.06 10.02
CA ALA A 12 -2.53 -1.39 11.23
C ALA A 12 -3.73 -0.74 11.91
N GLY A 13 -3.66 -0.61 13.23
CA GLY A 13 -4.73 -0.05 14.03
C GLY A 13 -4.37 -0.04 15.52
N PRO A 14 -5.18 0.62 16.35
CA PRO A 14 -5.05 0.58 17.79
C PRO A 14 -5.28 -0.83 18.31
N ASP A 15 -4.65 -1.15 19.43
CA ASP A 15 -4.77 -2.45 20.08
C ASP A 15 -6.15 -2.61 20.74
N SER A 16 -7.09 -3.16 19.98
CA SER A 16 -8.48 -3.39 20.43
C SER A 16 -8.61 -4.69 21.23
N GLU A 17 -9.59 -4.78 22.12
CA GLU A 17 -9.87 -6.02 22.85
C GLU A 17 -10.19 -7.19 21.91
N PHE A 18 -10.80 -6.93 20.76
CA PHE A 18 -11.02 -7.95 19.73
C PHE A 18 -9.69 -8.48 19.17
N ILE A 19 -8.74 -7.61 18.84
CA ILE A 19 -7.41 -8.02 18.35
C ILE A 19 -6.67 -8.82 19.43
N LYS A 20 -6.67 -8.36 20.69
CA LYS A 20 -6.03 -9.08 21.80
C LYS A 20 -6.60 -10.47 21.99
N LYS A 21 -7.93 -10.60 21.98
CA LYS A 21 -8.62 -11.89 22.13
C LYS A 21 -8.33 -12.84 20.96
N ASN A 22 -8.15 -12.30 19.75
CA ASN A 22 -7.93 -13.06 18.52
C ASN A 22 -6.46 -13.06 18.05
N ALA A 23 -5.50 -12.65 18.88
CA ALA A 23 -4.12 -12.38 18.47
C ALA A 23 -3.45 -13.58 17.80
N GLU A 24 -3.65 -14.79 18.34
CA GLU A 24 -3.11 -16.02 17.75
C GLU A 24 -3.78 -16.38 16.42
N ALA A 25 -5.08 -16.10 16.27
CA ALA A 25 -5.79 -16.30 15.00
C ALA A 25 -5.31 -15.31 13.92
N TYR A 26 -5.05 -14.06 14.28
CA TYR A 26 -4.41 -13.08 13.38
C TYR A 26 -3.01 -13.53 12.95
N LYS A 27 -2.17 -13.96 13.90
CA LYS A 27 -0.82 -14.48 13.59
C LYS A 27 -0.89 -15.70 12.68
N GLN A 28 -1.82 -16.62 12.93
CA GLN A 28 -2.00 -17.79 12.09
C GLN A 28 -2.49 -17.40 10.70
N GLY A 29 -3.45 -16.48 10.58
CA GLY A 29 -3.92 -15.95 9.30
C GLY A 29 -2.79 -15.35 8.47
N LEU A 30 -1.92 -14.53 9.10
CA LEU A 30 -0.75 -13.97 8.43
C LEU A 30 0.26 -15.05 8.02
N ARG A 31 0.52 -16.04 8.88
CA ARG A 31 1.42 -17.16 8.58
C ARG A 31 0.93 -17.95 7.37
N GLU A 32 -0.36 -18.28 7.33
CA GLU A 32 -0.94 -19.02 6.21
C GLU A 32 -0.95 -18.20 4.91
N ALA A 33 -1.19 -16.88 4.98
CA ALA A 33 -1.06 -16.00 3.82
C ALA A 33 0.38 -16.00 3.26
N VAL A 34 1.39 -15.90 4.13
CA VAL A 34 2.80 -16.01 3.72
C VAL A 34 3.06 -17.38 3.10
N ASN A 35 2.66 -18.47 3.76
CA ASN A 35 2.91 -19.83 3.27
C ASN A 35 2.23 -20.08 1.91
N THR A 36 1.00 -19.58 1.74
CA THR A 36 0.23 -19.69 0.49
C THR A 36 0.98 -19.01 -0.66
N GLY A 37 1.40 -17.75 -0.48
CA GLY A 37 2.19 -17.04 -1.49
C GLY A 37 3.58 -17.65 -1.71
N TYR A 38 4.27 -18.05 -0.63
CA TYR A 38 5.62 -18.62 -0.72
C TYR A 38 5.63 -19.96 -1.46
N SER A 39 4.61 -20.80 -1.26
CA SER A 39 4.48 -22.08 -1.97
C SER A 39 4.39 -21.88 -3.50
N VAL A 40 3.77 -20.79 -3.96
CA VAL A 40 3.75 -20.43 -5.39
C VAL A 40 5.15 -20.13 -5.89
N LEU A 41 5.96 -19.38 -5.11
CA LEU A 41 7.34 -19.09 -5.45
C LEU A 41 8.22 -20.35 -5.48
N GLU A 42 8.07 -21.25 -4.50
CA GLU A 42 8.81 -22.51 -4.44
C GLU A 42 8.49 -23.44 -5.61
N ALA A 43 7.24 -23.43 -6.08
CA ALA A 43 6.82 -24.14 -7.28
C ALA A 43 7.31 -23.48 -8.59
N GLY A 44 8.02 -22.36 -8.52
CA GLY A 44 8.56 -21.64 -9.67
C GLY A 44 7.57 -20.67 -10.33
N GLY A 45 6.46 -20.34 -9.67
CA GLY A 45 5.50 -19.32 -10.09
C GLY A 45 6.07 -17.90 -10.04
N SER A 46 5.34 -16.95 -10.64
CA SER A 46 5.78 -15.55 -10.69
C SER A 46 5.51 -14.81 -9.37
N ALA A 47 6.21 -13.69 -9.17
CA ALA A 47 5.94 -12.81 -8.03
C ALA A 47 4.48 -12.32 -8.00
N VAL A 48 3.88 -12.07 -9.17
CA VAL A 48 2.50 -11.59 -9.29
C VAL A 48 1.51 -12.67 -8.83
N ASP A 49 1.73 -13.92 -9.22
CA ASP A 49 0.87 -15.04 -8.81
C ASP A 49 0.97 -15.29 -7.30
N ALA A 50 2.17 -15.10 -6.72
CA ALA A 50 2.40 -15.26 -5.29
C ALA A 50 1.68 -14.18 -4.45
N VAL A 51 1.75 -12.91 -4.84
CA VAL A 51 1.04 -11.83 -4.11
C VAL A 51 -0.47 -11.94 -4.27
N GLU A 52 -0.96 -12.34 -5.45
CA GLU A 52 -2.39 -12.61 -5.66
C GLU A 52 -2.88 -13.75 -4.75
N ALA A 53 -2.14 -14.86 -4.69
CA ALA A 53 -2.52 -16.01 -3.85
C ALA A 53 -2.56 -15.65 -2.36
N ALA A 54 -1.58 -14.89 -1.87
CA ALA A 54 -1.52 -14.47 -0.48
C ALA A 54 -2.64 -13.48 -0.12
N VAL A 55 -2.92 -12.49 -0.99
CA VAL A 55 -4.01 -11.53 -0.74
C VAL A 55 -5.38 -12.22 -0.86
N ASN A 56 -5.56 -13.16 -1.78
CA ASN A 56 -6.77 -13.99 -1.85
C ASN A 56 -7.04 -14.74 -0.54
N TYR A 57 -6.00 -15.30 0.08
CA TYR A 57 -6.13 -15.95 1.39
C TYR A 57 -6.60 -14.95 2.47
N LEU A 58 -6.03 -13.74 2.48
CA LEU A 58 -6.41 -12.70 3.43
C LEU A 58 -7.84 -12.19 3.19
N GLU A 59 -8.25 -12.03 1.92
CA GLU A 59 -9.62 -11.67 1.53
C GLU A 59 -10.67 -12.74 1.89
N ASP A 60 -10.28 -14.02 1.94
CA ASP A 60 -11.19 -15.09 2.35
C ASP A 60 -11.30 -15.23 3.88
N ASN A 61 -10.38 -14.62 4.62
CA ASN A 61 -10.30 -14.71 6.07
C ASN A 61 -11.05 -13.55 6.75
N ALA A 62 -12.17 -13.91 7.39
CA ALA A 62 -13.12 -13.03 8.08
C ALA A 62 -12.54 -12.09 9.15
N LEU A 63 -11.28 -12.29 9.58
CA LEU A 63 -10.61 -11.43 10.57
C LEU A 63 -10.03 -10.15 9.95
N PHE A 64 -9.83 -10.10 8.64
CA PHE A 64 -9.18 -8.97 7.98
C PHE A 64 -10.20 -8.10 7.24
N ASN A 65 -9.95 -6.78 7.20
CA ASN A 65 -10.82 -5.84 6.51
C ASN A 65 -10.52 -5.81 5.00
N ALA A 66 -10.76 -6.93 4.33
CA ALA A 66 -10.70 -7.10 2.88
C ALA A 66 -11.51 -8.33 2.48
N GLY A 67 -12.26 -8.28 1.36
CA GLY A 67 -13.13 -9.39 1.01
C GLY A 67 -14.13 -9.71 2.12
N ARG A 68 -14.11 -10.95 2.59
CA ARG A 68 -14.89 -11.39 3.75
C ARG A 68 -14.34 -10.76 5.02
N GLY A 69 -15.17 -10.00 5.72
CA GLY A 69 -14.76 -9.19 6.88
C GLY A 69 -14.55 -7.72 6.56
N SER A 70 -14.83 -7.29 5.32
CA SER A 70 -14.76 -5.87 4.95
C SER A 70 -15.68 -4.98 5.80
N ALA A 71 -15.16 -3.80 6.14
CA ALA A 71 -15.87 -2.72 6.81
C ALA A 71 -17.10 -2.28 6.00
N LEU A 72 -18.14 -1.86 6.72
CA LEU A 72 -19.40 -1.42 6.15
C LEU A 72 -19.43 0.10 6.01
N ASN A 73 -20.00 0.58 4.92
CA ASN A 73 -20.29 2.00 4.70
C ASN A 73 -21.51 2.47 5.51
N GLU A 74 -21.85 3.76 5.47
CA GLU A 74 -22.95 4.34 6.27
C GLU A 74 -24.32 3.69 6.01
N LYS A 75 -24.48 3.02 4.86
CA LYS A 75 -25.69 2.28 4.46
C LYS A 75 -25.65 0.80 4.85
N ALA A 76 -24.70 0.39 5.70
CA ALA A 76 -24.45 -1.00 6.08
C ALA A 76 -24.14 -1.91 4.88
N GLN A 77 -23.45 -1.38 3.86
CA GLN A 77 -23.08 -2.12 2.65
C GLN A 77 -21.56 -2.27 2.55
N VAL A 78 -21.12 -3.36 1.90
CA VAL A 78 -19.70 -3.60 1.62
C VAL A 78 -19.34 -3.04 0.24
N GLU A 79 -18.27 -2.24 0.21
CA GLU A 79 -17.65 -1.70 -1.01
C GLU A 79 -16.13 -1.88 -0.89
N MET A 80 -15.51 -2.60 -1.81
CA MET A 80 -14.11 -3.01 -1.70
C MET A 80 -13.24 -2.35 -2.75
N ASP A 81 -11.97 -2.20 -2.41
CA ASP A 81 -10.95 -1.54 -3.19
C ASP A 81 -9.72 -2.48 -3.23
N ALA A 82 -9.13 -2.71 -4.40
CA ALA A 82 -7.91 -3.52 -4.53
C ALA A 82 -7.04 -3.11 -5.72
N SER A 83 -5.75 -3.40 -5.64
CA SER A 83 -4.81 -3.22 -6.74
C SER A 83 -3.70 -4.27 -6.75
N ILE A 84 -3.12 -4.49 -7.92
CA ILE A 84 -1.98 -5.39 -8.12
C ILE A 84 -1.06 -4.83 -9.20
N MET A 85 0.24 -5.06 -9.07
CA MET A 85 1.24 -4.58 -10.02
C MET A 85 2.40 -5.56 -10.20
N ASP A 86 2.82 -5.70 -11.46
CA ASP A 86 4.04 -6.37 -11.87
C ASP A 86 5.18 -5.35 -12.02
N GLY A 87 6.20 -5.46 -11.19
CA GLY A 87 7.38 -4.58 -11.23
C GLY A 87 8.29 -4.81 -12.45
N LYS A 88 8.17 -5.94 -13.15
CA LYS A 88 8.95 -6.21 -14.37
C LYS A 88 8.39 -5.47 -15.57
N THR A 89 7.08 -5.56 -15.77
CA THR A 89 6.41 -5.00 -16.96
C THR A 89 5.75 -3.65 -16.70
N MET A 90 5.69 -3.21 -15.44
CA MET A 90 4.93 -2.04 -14.98
C MET A 90 3.42 -2.14 -15.25
N LYS A 91 2.93 -3.31 -15.68
CA LYS A 91 1.50 -3.57 -15.79
C LYS A 91 0.88 -3.54 -14.41
N SER A 92 -0.31 -2.98 -14.36
CA SER A 92 -1.06 -2.86 -13.13
C SER A 92 -2.55 -2.92 -13.39
N GLY A 93 -3.28 -3.31 -12.36
CA GLY A 93 -4.73 -3.34 -12.35
C GLY A 93 -5.25 -2.89 -11.00
N GLY A 94 -6.40 -2.24 -11.01
CA GLY A 94 -7.06 -1.80 -9.81
C GLY A 94 -8.57 -1.71 -9.98
N VAL A 95 -9.24 -1.86 -8.85
CA VAL A 95 -10.68 -1.82 -8.73
C VAL A 95 -11.08 -0.98 -7.53
N ALA A 96 -12.19 -0.28 -7.64
CA ALA A 96 -12.75 0.45 -6.51
C ALA A 96 -14.26 0.35 -6.42
N ILE A 97 -14.78 0.49 -5.21
CA ILE A 97 -16.22 0.45 -4.92
C ILE A 97 -16.84 -0.85 -5.45
N VAL A 98 -16.08 -1.94 -5.46
CA VAL A 98 -16.59 -3.21 -5.99
C VAL A 98 -17.40 -3.93 -4.93
N ARG A 99 -18.55 -4.44 -5.36
CA ARG A 99 -19.47 -5.19 -4.51
C ARG A 99 -19.57 -6.61 -5.02
N ASN A 100 -19.85 -7.54 -4.12
CA ASN A 100 -20.17 -8.94 -4.42
C ASN A 100 -19.07 -9.80 -5.09
N VAL A 101 -17.98 -9.23 -5.59
CA VAL A 101 -16.85 -10.00 -6.13
C VAL A 101 -16.11 -10.64 -4.96
N LYS A 102 -16.02 -11.98 -4.93
CA LYS A 102 -15.45 -12.72 -3.79
C LYS A 102 -14.05 -12.24 -3.43
N ASN A 103 -13.24 -12.00 -4.46
CA ASN A 103 -11.84 -11.66 -4.34
C ASN A 103 -11.48 -10.45 -5.23
N PRO A 104 -11.58 -9.22 -4.70
CA PRO A 104 -11.24 -7.99 -5.42
C PRO A 104 -9.83 -7.98 -6.05
N VAL A 105 -8.81 -8.54 -5.40
CA VAL A 105 -7.44 -8.59 -5.93
C VAL A 105 -7.36 -9.39 -7.24
N THR A 106 -8.10 -10.49 -7.36
CA THR A 106 -8.15 -11.28 -8.60
C THR A 106 -8.89 -10.55 -9.71
N LEU A 107 -9.88 -9.70 -9.39
CA LEU A 107 -10.48 -8.83 -10.40
C LEU A 107 -9.50 -7.75 -10.87
N ALA A 108 -8.73 -7.15 -9.96
CA ALA A 108 -7.66 -6.22 -10.32
C ALA A 108 -6.63 -6.90 -11.25
N ARG A 109 -6.22 -8.13 -10.94
CA ARG A 109 -5.35 -8.94 -11.81
C ARG A 109 -5.98 -9.19 -13.19
N ALA A 110 -7.25 -9.56 -13.21
CA ALA A 110 -7.95 -9.82 -14.47
C ALA A 110 -8.04 -8.56 -15.35
N ILE A 111 -8.24 -7.38 -14.75
CA ILE A 111 -8.22 -6.09 -15.47
C ILE A 111 -6.84 -5.84 -16.07
N MET A 112 -5.78 -6.03 -15.29
CA MET A 112 -4.39 -5.89 -15.72
C MET A 112 -4.05 -6.78 -16.93
N ASP A 113 -4.50 -8.03 -16.91
CA ASP A 113 -4.12 -9.03 -17.90
C ASP A 113 -5.03 -9.06 -19.14
N LYS A 114 -6.33 -8.82 -18.95
CA LYS A 114 -7.37 -9.08 -19.97
C LYS A 114 -7.93 -7.80 -20.60
N THR A 115 -7.49 -6.62 -20.17
CA THR A 115 -7.98 -5.35 -20.70
C THR A 115 -6.84 -4.41 -21.08
N LYS A 116 -7.18 -3.34 -21.79
CA LYS A 116 -6.30 -2.19 -22.04
C LYS A 116 -6.38 -1.12 -20.94
N HIS A 117 -7.17 -1.36 -19.90
CA HIS A 117 -7.45 -0.41 -18.84
C HIS A 117 -6.69 -0.80 -17.58
N ILE A 118 -6.36 0.20 -16.76
CA ILE A 118 -5.64 -0.02 -15.49
C ILE A 118 -6.62 -0.03 -14.32
N TYR A 119 -7.69 0.77 -14.39
CA TYR A 119 -8.51 1.06 -13.23
C TYR A 119 -9.99 1.13 -13.59
N ILE A 120 -10.83 0.33 -12.93
CA ILE A 120 -12.27 0.28 -13.18
C ILE A 120 -13.01 0.30 -11.83
N GLY A 121 -13.99 1.19 -11.69
CA GLY A 121 -14.80 1.30 -10.48
C GLY A 121 -16.22 0.73 -10.63
N ASP A 122 -16.85 0.48 -9.49
CA ASP A 122 -18.29 0.30 -9.31
C ASP A 122 -18.88 -0.78 -10.25
N MET A 123 -20.06 -0.53 -10.82
CA MET A 123 -20.79 -1.47 -11.67
C MET A 123 -19.97 -1.97 -12.87
N GLY A 124 -19.11 -1.14 -13.46
CA GLY A 124 -18.27 -1.55 -14.59
C GLY A 124 -17.28 -2.66 -14.20
N ALA A 125 -16.76 -2.61 -12.98
CA ALA A 125 -15.86 -3.64 -12.47
C ALA A 125 -16.62 -4.94 -12.18
N LEU A 126 -17.83 -4.85 -11.61
CA LEU A 126 -18.69 -6.01 -11.37
C LEU A 126 -19.11 -6.70 -12.69
N GLU A 127 -19.45 -5.94 -13.72
CA GLU A 127 -19.74 -6.48 -15.06
C GLU A 127 -18.53 -7.22 -15.65
N LEU A 128 -17.33 -6.67 -15.50
CA LEU A 128 -16.10 -7.32 -15.93
C LEU A 128 -15.84 -8.61 -15.14
N ALA A 129 -16.11 -8.64 -13.84
CA ALA A 129 -16.01 -9.85 -13.03
C ALA A 129 -16.88 -10.98 -13.61
N GLY A 130 -18.13 -10.66 -13.99
CA GLY A 130 -19.03 -11.59 -14.67
C GLY A 130 -18.48 -12.06 -16.02
N LYS A 131 -17.98 -11.14 -16.86
CA LYS A 131 -17.37 -11.48 -18.17
C LYS A 131 -16.13 -12.35 -18.06
N PHE A 132 -15.35 -12.17 -16.99
CA PHE A 132 -14.14 -12.96 -16.72
C PHE A 132 -14.41 -14.27 -15.99
N GLY A 133 -15.68 -14.57 -15.65
CA GLY A 133 -16.06 -15.79 -14.94
C GLY A 133 -15.59 -15.81 -13.49
N LEU A 134 -15.39 -14.65 -12.87
CA LEU A 134 -14.98 -14.55 -11.47
C LEU A 134 -16.15 -14.84 -10.54
N ARG A 135 -15.85 -15.42 -9.38
CA ARG A 135 -16.87 -15.82 -8.41
C ARG A 135 -17.47 -14.59 -7.75
N VAL A 136 -18.80 -14.48 -7.84
CA VAL A 136 -19.61 -13.49 -7.14
C VAL A 136 -20.32 -14.17 -5.97
N MET A 137 -20.37 -13.49 -4.82
CA MET A 137 -20.99 -13.97 -3.59
C MET A 137 -22.12 -13.02 -3.16
N PRO A 138 -23.14 -13.51 -2.44
CA PRO A 138 -24.16 -12.64 -1.86
C PRO A 138 -23.52 -11.69 -0.83
N GLU A 139 -24.11 -10.52 -0.61
CA GLU A 139 -23.57 -9.51 0.30
C GLU A 139 -23.34 -10.05 1.74
N ALA A 140 -24.24 -10.92 2.21
CA ALA A 140 -24.12 -11.59 3.51
C ALA A 140 -22.85 -12.46 3.67
N TYR A 141 -22.19 -12.86 2.59
CA TYR A 141 -20.88 -13.54 2.67
C TYR A 141 -19.80 -12.63 3.25
N PHE A 142 -19.84 -11.34 2.90
CA PHE A 142 -18.79 -10.38 3.22
C PHE A 142 -18.94 -9.79 4.62
N ILE A 143 -20.18 -9.72 5.12
CA ILE A 143 -20.50 -9.13 6.42
C ILE A 143 -20.30 -10.18 7.52
N THR A 144 -19.44 -9.87 8.48
CA THR A 144 -19.20 -10.69 9.69
C THR A 144 -19.84 -10.01 10.90
N ASP A 145 -20.11 -10.79 11.95
CA ASP A 145 -20.65 -10.24 13.21
C ASP A 145 -19.74 -9.12 13.74
N HIS A 146 -18.42 -9.32 13.71
CA HIS A 146 -17.46 -8.32 14.14
C HIS A 146 -17.52 -7.03 13.30
N ALA A 147 -17.52 -7.14 11.96
CA ALA A 147 -17.59 -5.96 11.10
C ALA A 147 -18.90 -5.19 11.31
N TYR A 148 -20.00 -5.91 11.53
CA TYR A 148 -21.30 -5.30 11.82
C TYR A 148 -21.33 -4.60 13.20
N GLU A 149 -20.73 -5.20 14.24
CA GLU A 149 -20.56 -4.57 15.55
C GLU A 149 -19.76 -3.26 15.44
N GLN A 150 -18.64 -3.28 14.71
CA GLN A 150 -17.83 -2.08 14.46
C GLN A 150 -18.61 -0.98 13.73
N TYR A 151 -19.44 -1.35 12.75
CA TYR A 151 -20.34 -0.42 12.07
C TYR A 151 -21.30 0.26 13.06
N ILE A 152 -21.98 -0.52 13.90
CA ILE A 152 -22.91 0.01 14.91
C ILE A 152 -22.21 0.97 15.89
N GLU A 153 -21.00 0.63 16.33
CA GLU A 153 -20.19 1.50 17.18
C GLU A 153 -19.81 2.81 16.48
N ALA A 154 -19.30 2.73 15.24
CA ALA A 154 -18.93 3.89 14.44
C ALA A 154 -20.11 4.83 14.19
N THR A 155 -21.29 4.31 13.83
CA THR A 155 -22.50 5.10 13.63
C THR A 155 -22.95 5.82 14.91
N LYS A 156 -22.85 5.17 16.09
CA LYS A 156 -23.17 5.80 17.38
C LYS A 156 -22.19 6.92 17.73
N GLU A 157 -20.89 6.69 17.55
CA GLU A 157 -19.86 7.68 17.78
C GLU A 157 -20.06 8.93 16.91
N GLU A 158 -20.38 8.74 15.62
CA GLU A 158 -20.63 9.83 14.69
C GLU A 158 -21.88 10.64 15.08
N ALA A 159 -22.98 9.99 15.41
CA ALA A 159 -24.20 10.65 15.87
C ALA A 159 -23.95 11.54 17.11
N ASN A 160 -23.17 11.04 18.08
CA ASN A 160 -22.77 11.80 19.26
C ASN A 160 -21.85 12.98 18.90
N SER A 161 -20.96 12.82 17.91
CA SER A 161 -20.07 13.89 17.46
C SER A 161 -20.81 15.05 16.77
N ILE A 162 -21.81 14.73 15.93
CA ILE A 162 -22.64 15.73 15.24
C ILE A 162 -23.44 16.56 16.25
N GLN A 163 -23.97 15.92 17.30
CA GLN A 163 -24.67 16.62 18.38
C GLN A 163 -23.77 17.59 19.17
N GLN A 164 -22.47 17.31 19.29
CA GLN A 164 -21.54 18.12 20.08
C GLN A 164 -20.85 19.23 19.29
N ALA A 165 -20.52 19.01 18.01
CA ALA A 165 -19.69 19.92 17.22
C ALA A 165 -20.46 20.70 16.14
N GLY A 166 -21.68 20.29 15.77
CA GLY A 166 -22.44 20.93 14.68
C GLY A 166 -21.81 20.78 13.28
N GLU A 167 -20.76 19.96 13.14
CA GLU A 167 -20.06 19.69 11.90
C GLU A 167 -20.03 18.19 11.61
N TYR A 168 -20.15 17.82 10.32
CA TYR A 168 -19.95 16.46 9.85
C TYR A 168 -18.45 16.16 9.81
N GLN A 169 -17.90 15.62 10.90
CA GLN A 169 -16.50 15.17 10.95
C GLN A 169 -16.44 13.65 11.09
N VAL A 170 -16.21 12.95 9.97
CA VAL A 170 -15.88 11.52 9.98
C VAL A 170 -14.51 11.37 10.64
N ARG A 171 -14.48 10.95 11.91
CA ARG A 171 -13.22 10.66 12.60
C ARG A 171 -12.55 9.46 11.94
N LYS A 172 -11.30 9.64 11.51
CA LYS A 172 -10.48 8.58 10.91
C LYS A 172 -10.18 7.48 11.94
N LYS A 173 -10.93 6.40 11.89
CA LYS A 173 -10.44 5.09 12.31
C LYS A 173 -9.98 4.38 11.03
N GLU A 174 -8.68 4.48 10.73
CA GLU A 174 -8.08 3.71 9.64
C GLU A 174 -7.76 2.33 10.19
N HIS A 175 -8.51 1.30 9.78
CA HIS A 175 -8.30 -0.07 10.22
C HIS A 175 -8.20 -1.04 9.04
N GLY A 176 -7.19 -1.92 9.06
CA GLY A 176 -7.32 -3.27 8.50
C GLY A 176 -7.09 -3.54 7.01
N THR A 177 -6.39 -2.68 6.25
CA THR A 177 -5.97 -3.01 4.87
C THR A 177 -5.00 -4.20 4.83
N VAL A 178 -5.20 -5.12 3.90
CA VAL A 178 -4.28 -6.26 3.67
C VAL A 178 -3.39 -6.01 2.47
N GLY A 179 -2.21 -6.62 2.46
CA GLY A 179 -1.31 -6.50 1.34
C GLY A 179 -0.17 -7.50 1.36
N ALA A 180 0.46 -7.66 0.21
CA ALA A 180 1.56 -8.58 -0.02
C ALA A 180 2.60 -8.01 -0.97
N VAL A 181 3.87 -8.37 -0.75
CA VAL A 181 4.98 -8.15 -1.69
C VAL A 181 5.81 -9.41 -1.84
N ALA A 182 6.27 -9.69 -3.06
CA ALA A 182 7.05 -10.88 -3.37
C ALA A 182 8.23 -10.58 -4.29
N VAL A 183 9.29 -11.41 -4.17
CA VAL A 183 10.42 -11.48 -5.10
C VAL A 183 10.56 -12.93 -5.57
N ASP A 184 10.49 -13.15 -6.88
CA ASP A 184 10.61 -14.49 -7.47
C ASP A 184 12.05 -14.92 -7.76
N LYS A 185 12.23 -16.16 -8.26
CA LYS A 185 13.54 -16.77 -8.54
C LYS A 185 14.36 -15.99 -9.58
N ASP A 186 13.68 -15.26 -10.46
CA ASP A 186 14.27 -14.46 -11.53
C ASP A 186 14.53 -13.00 -11.06
N GLY A 187 14.13 -12.67 -9.83
CA GLY A 187 14.30 -11.34 -9.23
C GLY A 187 13.21 -10.34 -9.58
N ASN A 188 12.10 -10.78 -10.17
CA ASN A 188 10.98 -9.88 -10.43
C ASN A 188 10.24 -9.60 -9.13
N VAL A 189 9.75 -8.37 -8.99
CA VAL A 189 9.01 -7.90 -7.81
C VAL A 189 7.56 -7.69 -8.19
N ALA A 190 6.64 -8.04 -7.29
CA ALA A 190 5.23 -7.70 -7.43
C ALA A 190 4.64 -7.28 -6.09
N ALA A 191 3.50 -6.61 -6.15
CA ALA A 191 2.77 -6.18 -4.98
C ALA A 191 1.27 -6.15 -5.22
N ALA A 192 0.51 -6.43 -4.18
CA ALA A 192 -0.95 -6.40 -4.18
C ALA A 192 -1.49 -5.86 -2.85
N THR A 193 -2.61 -5.13 -2.92
CA THR A 193 -3.29 -4.53 -1.76
C THR A 193 -4.80 -4.71 -1.92
N SER A 194 -5.52 -4.95 -0.83
CA SER A 194 -6.99 -5.05 -0.82
C SER A 194 -7.57 -4.51 0.49
N THR A 195 -8.76 -3.91 0.44
CA THR A 195 -9.42 -3.32 1.61
C THR A 195 -10.94 -3.26 1.45
N GLY A 196 -11.67 -3.31 2.57
CA GLY A 196 -13.07 -2.86 2.65
C GLY A 196 -13.22 -1.35 2.84
N GLY A 197 -12.12 -0.62 3.02
CA GLY A 197 -12.12 0.82 3.31
C GLY A 197 -12.40 1.12 4.79
N LEU A 198 -12.89 2.32 5.06
CA LEU A 198 -13.15 2.79 6.43
C LEU A 198 -14.56 2.38 6.88
N GLU A 199 -14.70 2.12 8.19
CA GLU A 199 -16.01 1.97 8.82
C GLU A 199 -16.84 3.25 8.66
N ASN A 200 -18.14 3.08 8.42
CA ASN A 200 -19.10 4.17 8.25
C ASN A 200 -18.73 5.19 7.16
N LYS A 201 -17.88 4.80 6.20
CA LYS A 201 -17.55 5.67 5.05
C LYS A 201 -18.80 6.06 4.28
N VAL A 202 -18.79 7.25 3.67
CA VAL A 202 -19.80 7.61 2.67
C VAL A 202 -19.71 6.63 1.49
N PRO A 203 -20.83 6.09 0.98
CA PRO A 203 -20.83 5.19 -0.16
C PRO A 203 -20.13 5.80 -1.37
N GLY A 204 -19.34 4.98 -2.06
CA GLY A 204 -18.51 5.43 -3.17
C GLY A 204 -17.21 6.15 -2.76
N ARG A 205 -16.87 6.23 -1.47
CA ARG A 205 -15.54 6.66 -1.03
C ARG A 205 -14.50 5.65 -1.51
N ILE A 206 -13.52 6.15 -2.25
CA ILE A 206 -12.36 5.40 -2.74
C ILE A 206 -11.18 5.63 -1.81
N GLY A 207 -10.53 4.56 -1.38
CA GLY A 207 -9.30 4.58 -0.58
C GLY A 207 -8.02 4.62 -1.41
N ASP A 208 -6.89 4.62 -0.72
CA ASP A 208 -5.55 4.52 -1.32
C ASP A 208 -5.26 3.12 -1.89
N SER A 209 -5.89 2.07 -1.35
CA SER A 209 -5.61 0.67 -1.69
C SER A 209 -5.90 0.31 -3.15
N SER A 210 -6.83 1.02 -3.78
CA SER A 210 -7.17 0.88 -5.19
C SER A 210 -6.37 1.82 -6.09
N ILE A 211 -5.81 2.92 -5.55
CA ILE A 211 -4.94 3.83 -6.29
C ILE A 211 -3.61 3.10 -6.50
N THR A 212 -3.51 2.48 -7.68
CA THR A 212 -2.44 1.61 -8.17
C THR A 212 -1.12 1.85 -7.47
N VAL A 213 -0.73 0.94 -6.56
CA VAL A 213 0.61 0.51 -6.12
C VAL A 213 1.77 1.53 -6.22
N GLU A 214 1.47 2.83 -6.19
CA GLU A 214 2.40 3.92 -6.37
C GLU A 214 3.42 3.85 -5.23
N THR A 215 2.93 3.45 -4.05
CA THR A 215 3.68 3.26 -2.82
C THR A 215 4.63 2.06 -2.83
N THR A 216 4.33 0.99 -3.56
CA THR A 216 5.22 -0.20 -3.57
C THR A 216 6.29 -0.10 -4.64
N VAL A 217 6.03 0.58 -5.75
CA VAL A 217 7.10 0.95 -6.71
C VAL A 217 8.01 2.04 -6.14
N LYS A 218 7.49 2.95 -5.30
CA LYS A 218 8.33 3.89 -4.52
C LYS A 218 9.40 3.19 -3.68
N ALA A 219 9.23 1.91 -3.34
CA ALA A 219 10.19 1.11 -2.58
C ALA A 219 11.23 0.36 -3.44
N VAL A 220 11.10 0.39 -4.77
CA VAL A 220 12.11 -0.14 -5.69
C VAL A 220 13.34 0.77 -5.68
N TYR A 221 14.53 0.17 -5.58
CA TYR A 221 15.81 0.90 -5.56
C TYR A 221 15.94 1.87 -6.76
N GLY A 222 16.17 3.15 -6.48
CA GLY A 222 16.51 4.18 -7.48
C GLY A 222 15.41 5.16 -7.89
N VAL A 223 14.19 5.08 -7.34
CA VAL A 223 13.09 6.02 -7.66
C VAL A 223 13.21 7.32 -6.86
N LYS A 224 13.43 8.46 -7.54
CA LYS A 224 13.68 9.77 -6.89
C LYS A 224 12.47 10.71 -6.78
N GLU A 225 11.49 10.62 -7.68
CA GLU A 225 10.28 11.45 -7.64
C GLU A 225 9.13 10.79 -8.43
N VAL A 226 7.89 10.93 -7.94
CA VAL A 226 6.66 10.57 -8.67
C VAL A 226 5.81 11.84 -8.77
N LYS A 227 5.55 12.33 -9.99
CA LYS A 227 4.62 13.43 -10.22
C LYS A 227 3.26 12.85 -10.57
N ASN A 228 2.31 13.07 -9.67
CA ASN A 228 0.98 12.46 -9.71
C ASN A 228 0.13 13.11 -10.81
N ASN A 229 -0.30 12.33 -11.80
CA ASN A 229 -1.38 12.67 -12.74
C ASN A 229 -1.83 11.42 -13.51
N ILE A 230 -2.58 10.52 -12.87
CA ILE A 230 -3.54 9.55 -13.47
C ILE A 230 -3.00 8.56 -14.55
N VAL A 231 -1.74 8.67 -14.98
CA VAL A 231 -1.03 7.79 -15.91
C VAL A 231 0.44 7.80 -15.48
N ILE A 232 1.03 6.60 -15.41
CA ILE A 232 2.41 6.34 -14.96
C ILE A 232 3.39 7.34 -15.62
N ALA A 233 3.94 8.25 -14.81
CA ALA A 233 5.04 9.12 -15.21
C ALA A 233 6.34 8.29 -15.33
N PRO A 234 7.26 8.64 -16.24
CA PRO A 234 8.52 7.92 -16.40
C PRO A 234 9.33 7.96 -15.10
N VAL A 235 9.67 6.77 -14.59
CA VAL A 235 10.55 6.60 -13.43
C VAL A 235 11.98 6.91 -13.88
N VAL A 236 12.55 8.01 -13.39
CA VAL A 236 13.95 8.36 -13.62
C VAL A 236 14.80 7.69 -12.53
N ILE A 237 15.49 6.61 -12.90
CA ILE A 237 16.47 5.94 -12.05
C ILE A 237 17.78 6.73 -12.12
N GLY A 238 18.10 7.47 -11.07
CA GLY A 238 19.39 8.13 -10.92
C GLY A 238 20.29 7.30 -10.02
N THR A 239 21.50 6.97 -10.47
CA THR A 239 22.49 6.27 -9.64
C THR A 239 22.93 7.13 -8.45
N ASP A 240 23.40 6.49 -7.38
CA ASP A 240 24.10 7.19 -6.27
C ASP A 240 25.30 7.99 -6.78
N GLU A 241 25.85 7.62 -7.94
CA GLU A 241 26.98 8.30 -8.57
C GLU A 241 26.64 9.73 -9.03
N GLN A 242 25.44 9.97 -9.59
CA GLN A 242 25.00 11.32 -9.94
C GLN A 242 24.74 12.18 -8.71
N LEU A 243 24.13 11.60 -7.67
CA LEU A 243 23.89 12.30 -6.41
C LEU A 243 25.23 12.64 -5.74
N LYS A 244 26.16 11.67 -5.69
CA LYS A 244 27.51 11.85 -5.17
C LYS A 244 28.26 12.95 -5.92
N GLN A 245 28.25 12.96 -7.25
CA GLN A 245 28.90 14.02 -8.04
C GLN A 245 28.31 15.41 -7.75
N GLY A 246 26.98 15.51 -7.58
CA GLY A 246 26.31 16.75 -7.19
C GLY A 246 26.72 17.21 -5.80
N VAL A 247 26.74 16.31 -4.82
CA VAL A 247 27.16 16.60 -3.44
C VAL A 247 28.64 16.99 -3.40
N ASP A 248 29.52 16.25 -4.08
CA ASP A 248 30.95 16.55 -4.18
C ASP A 248 31.20 17.93 -4.83
N SER A 249 30.36 18.33 -5.79
CA SER A 249 30.45 19.67 -6.38
C SER A 249 30.01 20.77 -5.42
N LEU A 250 28.93 20.56 -4.65
CA LEU A 250 28.47 21.53 -3.65
C LEU A 250 29.46 21.69 -2.50
N LEU A 251 30.11 20.60 -2.08
CA LEU A 251 31.06 20.62 -0.96
C LEU A 251 32.38 21.33 -1.26
N LYS A 252 32.66 21.70 -2.52
CA LYS A 252 33.83 22.53 -2.86
C LYS A 252 33.84 23.86 -2.10
N ASP A 253 32.66 24.40 -1.80
CA ASP A 253 32.49 25.64 -1.04
C ASP A 253 32.52 25.41 0.49
N TYR A 254 32.60 24.15 0.93
CA TYR A 254 32.54 23.73 2.34
C TYR A 254 33.66 22.72 2.69
N PRO A 255 34.94 23.11 2.64
CA PRO A 255 36.09 22.19 2.76
C PRO A 255 36.23 21.51 4.14
N ALA A 256 35.49 21.97 5.16
CA ALA A 256 35.47 21.40 6.51
C ALA A 256 34.36 20.35 6.71
N ILE A 257 33.66 19.97 5.64
CA ILE A 257 32.53 19.03 5.66
C ILE A 257 32.86 17.82 4.79
N GLU A 258 32.70 16.64 5.37
CA GLU A 258 32.77 15.36 4.68
C GLU A 258 31.35 14.85 4.39
N ALA A 259 31.16 14.23 3.22
CA ALA A 259 29.92 13.56 2.87
C ALA A 259 30.13 12.12 2.42
N ILE A 260 29.18 11.27 2.81
CA ILE A 260 29.01 9.93 2.27
C ILE A 260 27.63 9.86 1.64
N THR A 261 27.55 9.43 0.38
CA THR A 261 26.29 9.14 -0.30
C THR A 261 26.12 7.63 -0.39
N LYS A 262 25.03 7.10 0.18
CA LYS A 262 24.71 5.67 0.12
C LYS A 262 23.20 5.48 0.16
N ASP A 263 22.68 4.65 -0.75
CA ASP A 263 21.25 4.32 -0.83
C ASP A 263 20.38 5.58 -0.97
N SER A 264 20.86 6.54 -1.75
CA SER A 264 20.28 7.88 -1.92
C SER A 264 20.13 8.71 -0.63
N ILE A 265 20.84 8.34 0.44
CA ILE A 265 20.96 9.12 1.69
C ILE A 265 22.32 9.82 1.70
N VAL A 266 22.32 11.10 2.07
CA VAL A 266 23.54 11.90 2.23
C VAL A 266 23.83 12.07 3.72
N TYR A 267 24.98 11.57 4.16
CA TYR A 267 25.49 11.72 5.52
C TYR A 267 26.53 12.83 5.53
N LEU A 268 26.29 13.89 6.30
CA LEU A 268 27.21 15.03 6.44
C LEU A 268 27.87 15.01 7.82
N GLN A 269 29.18 15.18 7.86
CA GLN A 269 29.95 15.28 9.10
C GLN A 269 30.96 16.42 8.99
N GLY A 270 31.12 17.20 10.07
CA GLY A 270 32.11 18.28 10.13
C GLY A 270 31.66 19.48 10.95
N LYS A 271 32.41 20.58 10.81
CA LYS A 271 32.16 21.83 11.53
C LYS A 271 31.69 22.92 10.58
N LEU A 272 30.51 23.49 10.84
CA LEU A 272 29.92 24.53 10.02
C LEU A 272 29.14 25.51 10.91
N ALA A 273 29.16 26.79 10.57
CA ALA A 273 28.36 27.80 11.27
C ALA A 273 26.86 27.55 11.04
N ASP A 274 26.03 27.81 12.06
CA ASP A 274 24.60 27.47 12.05
C ASP A 274 23.84 28.12 10.89
N ASP A 275 24.22 29.33 10.49
CA ASP A 275 23.64 30.07 9.36
C ASP A 275 23.98 29.45 7.99
N GLN A 276 25.04 28.66 7.92
CA GLN A 276 25.51 27.96 6.72
C GLN A 276 24.98 26.52 6.64
N VAL A 277 24.65 25.91 7.79
CA VAL A 277 24.06 24.55 7.85
C VAL A 277 22.75 24.49 7.07
N MET A 278 21.88 25.48 7.25
CA MET A 278 20.58 25.50 6.55
C MET A 278 20.77 25.66 5.05
N LYS A 279 21.65 26.56 4.61
CA LYS A 279 21.96 26.78 3.19
C LYS A 279 22.53 25.54 2.52
N LEU A 280 23.45 24.84 3.18
CA LEU A 280 24.03 23.61 2.66
C LEU A 280 22.97 22.49 2.56
N LYS A 281 22.11 22.35 3.57
CA LYS A 281 21.00 21.38 3.53
C LYS A 281 20.04 21.69 2.40
N ASP A 282 19.65 22.95 2.22
CA ASP A 282 18.75 23.36 1.14
C ASP A 282 19.35 23.10 -0.24
N ALA A 283 20.64 23.44 -0.42
CA ALA A 283 21.37 23.16 -1.65
C ALA A 283 21.44 21.66 -1.95
N ILE A 284 21.75 20.83 -0.95
CA ILE A 284 21.76 19.36 -1.11
C ILE A 284 20.35 18.83 -1.38
N ASN A 285 19.31 19.38 -0.75
CA ASN A 285 17.92 18.99 -0.99
C ASN A 285 17.48 19.26 -2.44
N THR A 286 18.07 20.24 -3.14
CA THR A 286 17.80 20.43 -4.58
C THR A 286 18.25 19.25 -5.45
N LEU A 287 19.22 18.46 -4.97
CA LEU A 287 19.68 17.22 -5.61
C LEU A 287 18.73 16.03 -5.33
N LYS A 288 17.67 16.27 -4.56
CA LYS A 288 16.60 15.31 -4.21
C LYS A 288 17.12 13.99 -3.60
N PRO A 289 17.93 14.03 -2.53
CA PRO A 289 18.24 12.84 -1.77
C PRO A 289 16.98 12.34 -1.04
N LYS A 290 16.96 11.05 -0.68
CA LYS A 290 15.90 10.46 0.16
C LYS A 290 15.88 11.09 1.55
N MET A 291 17.06 11.41 2.08
CA MET A 291 17.26 12.01 3.39
C MET A 291 18.65 12.64 3.46
N VAL A 292 18.79 13.69 4.27
CA VAL A 292 20.09 14.26 4.65
C VAL A 292 20.27 14.08 6.16
N ASP A 293 21.16 13.18 6.57
CA ASP A 293 21.57 13.01 7.98
C ASP A 293 22.79 13.89 8.23
N ALA A 294 22.58 15.02 8.91
CA ALA A 294 23.62 16.01 9.15
C ALA A 294 24.05 16.01 10.62
N ARG A 295 25.22 15.41 10.88
CA ARG A 295 25.90 15.43 12.18
C ARG A 295 26.94 16.54 12.18
N LEU A 296 26.47 17.77 12.03
CA LEU A 296 27.29 18.96 12.00
C LEU A 296 27.33 19.60 13.38
N THR A 297 28.51 19.90 13.88
CA THR A 297 28.70 20.62 15.14
C THR A 297 28.92 22.10 14.87
N SER A 298 28.24 22.97 15.62
CA SER A 298 28.45 24.42 15.54
C SER A 298 29.85 24.79 16.01
N ARG A 299 30.36 25.92 15.50
CA ARG A 299 31.65 26.48 15.88
C ARG A 299 31.48 27.54 16.96
#